data_AF-A0A7X7JRL8-F1
#
_entry.id   AF-A0A7X7JRL8-F1
#
_cell.length_a   1.000
_cell.length_b   1.000
_cell.length_c   1.000
_cell.angle_alpha   90.00
_cell.angle_beta   90.00
_cell.angle_gamma   90.00
#
_symmetry.space_group_name_H-M   'P 1'
#
loop_
_entity.id
_entity.type
_entity.pdbx_description
1 polymer ?
#
loop_
_entity_poly.entity_id
_entity_poly.type
_entity_poly.pdbx_seq_one_letter_code
_entity_poly.pdbx_strand_id
1 'polypeptide(L)'
;MNILITGGTGFIGALLARTHVQRGDKVTIFDVAPNMSRIKDVAADIKVIQGNLSYASEVFNAVKDNRIERILHLGSMLSAPSDANPWASFQVNVVGTVNVLEAARLFNGGTVVFPSTIATFGLDTHTVADDATVQHPTTMYGCGKAYCENLGRFYRAKFGVDFRAIR
;
A
#
# COMPACT_ATOMS: atom_id res chain seq x y z
N MET A 1 9.88 15.71 2.76
CA MET A 1 9.22 15.06 1.59
C MET A 1 7.72 15.01 1.84
N ASN A 2 6.90 15.02 0.81
CA ASN A 2 5.45 14.80 0.92
C ASN A 2 5.14 13.31 0.79
N ILE A 3 4.61 12.71 1.86
CA ILE A 3 4.44 11.25 1.96
C ILE A 3 2.97 10.91 2.12
N LEU A 4 2.49 9.99 1.29
CA LEU A 4 1.18 9.38 1.44
C LEU A 4 1.33 8.01 2.11
N ILE A 5 0.58 7.77 3.18
CA ILE A 5 0.52 6.46 3.85
C ILE A 5 -0.91 5.94 3.72
N THR A 6 -1.13 5.00 2.81
CA THR A 6 -2.43 4.32 2.70
C THR A 6 -2.56 3.29 3.83
N GLY A 7 -3.72 3.13 4.46
CA GLY A 7 -3.85 2.33 5.68
C GLY A 7 -3.06 2.92 6.86
N GLY A 8 -2.83 4.23 6.85
CA GLY A 8 -1.92 4.91 7.75
C GLY A 8 -2.36 4.93 9.22
N THR A 9 -3.62 4.61 9.51
CA THR A 9 -4.08 4.43 10.90
C THR A 9 -4.04 2.98 11.36
N GLY A 10 -3.61 2.06 10.50
CA GLY A 10 -3.34 0.66 10.83
C GLY A 10 -2.13 0.51 11.76
N PHE A 11 -1.83 -0.74 12.15
CA PHE A 11 -0.75 -1.04 13.11
C PHE A 11 0.62 -0.53 12.65
N ILE A 12 1.08 -0.94 11.47
CA ILE A 12 2.37 -0.50 10.91
C ILE A 12 2.28 0.97 10.42
N GLY A 13 1.15 1.34 9.81
CA GLY A 13 0.93 2.69 9.27
C GLY A 13 1.12 3.78 10.33
N ALA A 14 0.58 3.59 11.53
CA ALA A 14 0.68 4.57 12.60
C ALA A 14 2.11 4.75 13.13
N LEU A 15 2.94 3.70 13.08
CA LEU A 15 4.36 3.78 13.45
C LEU A 15 5.17 4.52 12.38
N LEU A 16 4.87 4.26 11.10
CA LEU A 16 5.48 4.97 9.98
C LEU A 16 5.09 6.45 9.96
N ALA A 17 3.83 6.78 10.26
CA ALA A 17 3.37 8.16 10.38
C ALA A 17 4.21 8.93 11.42
N ARG A 18 4.37 8.38 12.63
CA ARG A 18 5.23 8.97 13.67
C ARG A 18 6.68 9.13 13.23
N THR A 19 7.24 8.08 12.65
CA THR A 19 8.63 8.07 12.18
C THR A 19 8.87 9.19 11.16
N HIS A 20 7.93 9.38 10.23
CA HIS A 20 8.04 10.41 9.20
C HIS A 20 7.76 11.82 9.72
N VAL A 21 6.80 12.01 10.62
CA VAL A 21 6.59 13.29 11.31
C VAL A 21 7.85 13.71 12.07
N GLN A 22 8.46 12.80 12.84
CA GLN A 22 9.70 13.07 13.58
C GLN A 22 10.89 13.43 12.68
N ARG A 23 10.88 12.95 11.43
CA ARG A 23 11.89 13.30 10.41
C ARG A 23 11.63 14.64 9.72
N GLY A 24 10.51 15.31 10.01
CA GLY A 24 10.10 16.56 9.36
C GLY A 24 9.44 16.38 7.99
N ASP A 25 8.98 15.17 7.66
CA ASP A 25 8.21 14.93 6.45
C ASP A 25 6.76 15.41 6.59
N LYS A 26 6.15 15.84 5.48
CA LYS A 26 4.73 16.20 5.44
C LYS A 26 3.91 14.94 5.18
N VAL A 27 3.26 14.43 6.22
CA VAL A 27 2.55 13.15 6.16
C VAL A 27 1.07 13.36 5.87
N THR A 28 0.59 12.67 4.83
CA THR A 28 -0.83 12.49 4.52
C THR A 28 -1.20 11.03 4.73
N ILE A 29 -2.21 10.76 5.55
CA ILE A 29 -2.80 9.44 5.74
C ILE A 29 -4.01 9.31 4.81
N PHE A 30 -4.13 8.16 4.16
CA PHE A 30 -5.31 7.77 3.40
C PHE A 30 -5.85 6.46 3.97
N ASP A 31 -7.06 6.45 4.50
CA ASP A 31 -7.61 5.28 5.18
C ASP A 31 -9.11 5.17 4.99
N VAL A 32 -9.64 3.96 4.81
CA VAL A 32 -11.08 3.75 4.59
C VAL A 32 -11.88 3.93 5.87
N ALA A 33 -11.26 3.64 7.02
CA ALA A 33 -11.84 3.78 8.34
C ALA A 33 -10.79 4.29 9.34
N PRO A 34 -10.45 5.60 9.30
CA PRO A 34 -9.38 6.16 10.12
C PRO A 34 -9.58 5.92 11.63
N ASN A 35 -8.59 5.30 12.28
CA ASN A 35 -8.57 5.16 13.74
C ASN A 35 -7.66 6.22 14.38
N MET A 36 -8.24 7.38 14.69
CA MET A 36 -7.50 8.52 15.26
C MET A 36 -6.83 8.20 16.60
N SER A 37 -7.34 7.24 17.38
CA SER A 37 -6.72 6.85 18.66
C SER A 37 -5.30 6.30 18.49
N ARG A 38 -5.00 5.69 17.33
CA ARG A 38 -3.69 5.10 17.00
C ARG A 38 -2.65 6.12 16.58
N ILE A 39 -3.03 7.37 16.32
CA ILE A 39 -2.18 8.46 15.82
C ILE A 39 -2.37 9.76 16.60
N LYS A 40 -3.03 9.71 17.76
CA LYS A 40 -3.42 10.88 18.55
C LYS A 40 -2.26 11.82 18.89
N ASP A 41 -1.07 11.25 19.10
CA ASP A 41 0.16 11.95 19.48
C ASP A 41 0.80 12.75 18.34
N VAL A 42 0.43 12.46 17.09
CA VAL A 42 0.90 13.18 15.90
C VAL A 42 -0.24 13.78 15.07
N ALA A 43 -1.47 13.76 15.60
CA ALA A 43 -2.68 14.14 14.85
C ALA A 43 -2.65 15.60 14.36
N ALA A 44 -1.94 16.50 15.04
CA ALA A 44 -1.78 17.90 14.63
C ALA A 44 -0.79 18.09 13.48
N ASP A 45 0.10 17.12 13.26
CA ASP A 45 1.21 17.20 12.30
C ASP A 45 0.94 16.42 11.01
N ILE A 46 -0.22 15.78 10.91
CA ILE A 46 -0.62 14.95 9.78
C ILE A 46 -1.92 15.43 9.17
N LYS A 47 -2.08 15.21 7.87
CA LYS A 47 -3.37 15.31 7.19
C LYS A 47 -4.01 13.94 7.09
N VAL A 48 -5.27 13.79 7.50
CA VAL A 48 -6.02 12.53 7.34
C VAL A 48 -7.08 12.70 6.27
N ILE A 49 -7.07 11.80 5.29
CA ILE A 49 -8.06 11.69 4.23
C ILE A 49 -8.78 10.36 4.43
N GLN A 50 -10.08 10.40 4.71
CA GLN A 50 -10.89 9.20 4.65
C GLN A 50 -11.21 8.89 3.19
N GLY A 51 -10.87 7.69 2.73
CA GLY A 51 -11.09 7.29 1.35
C GLY A 51 -10.85 5.81 1.09
N ASN A 52 -11.35 5.33 -0.03
CA ASN A 52 -11.27 3.94 -0.46
C ASN A 52 -10.33 3.80 -1.67
N LEU A 53 -9.36 2.89 -1.53
CA LEU A 53 -8.39 2.59 -2.57
C LEU A 53 -9.03 2.08 -3.87
N SER A 54 -10.21 1.44 -3.79
CA SER A 54 -10.91 0.96 -4.98
C SER A 54 -11.44 2.10 -5.87
N TYR A 55 -11.51 3.33 -5.36
CA TYR A 55 -11.98 4.50 -6.10
C TYR A 55 -10.79 5.32 -6.61
N ALA A 56 -10.53 5.21 -7.92
CA ALA A 56 -9.40 5.87 -8.56
C ALA A 56 -9.37 7.39 -8.32
N SER A 57 -10.54 8.05 -8.39
CA SER A 57 -10.66 9.49 -8.15
C SER A 57 -10.16 9.91 -6.76
N GLU A 58 -10.46 9.13 -5.72
CA GLU A 58 -10.03 9.44 -4.36
C GLU A 58 -8.52 9.30 -4.18
N VAL A 59 -7.93 8.23 -4.74
CA VAL A 59 -6.48 8.01 -4.74
C VAL A 59 -5.78 9.10 -5.55
N PHE A 60 -6.31 9.44 -6.72
CA PHE A 60 -5.72 10.44 -7.61
C PHE A 60 -5.73 11.82 -6.97
N ASN A 61 -6.85 12.22 -6.36
CA ASN A 61 -6.94 13.49 -5.64
C ASN A 61 -5.99 13.51 -4.44
N ALA A 62 -5.89 12.42 -3.68
CA ALA A 62 -4.96 12.33 -2.55
C ALA A 62 -3.49 12.51 -2.99
N VAL A 63 -3.08 11.93 -4.12
CA VAL A 63 -1.71 12.07 -4.65
C VAL A 63 -1.49 13.47 -5.25
N LYS A 64 -2.38 13.91 -6.14
CA LYS A 64 -2.25 15.17 -6.89
C LYS A 64 -2.33 16.39 -5.97
N ASP A 65 -3.36 16.49 -5.14
CA ASP A 65 -3.66 17.70 -4.38
C ASP A 65 -2.66 17.93 -3.24
N ASN A 66 -2.01 16.87 -2.78
CA ASN A 66 -0.99 16.92 -1.74
C ASN A 66 0.44 16.85 -2.29
N ARG A 67 0.60 16.85 -3.62
CA ARG A 67 1.90 16.82 -4.32
C ARG A 67 2.82 15.73 -3.76
N ILE A 68 2.29 14.52 -3.65
CA ILE A 68 2.97 13.40 -3.01
C ILE A 68 4.22 13.02 -3.81
N GLU A 69 5.33 12.76 -3.11
CA GLU A 69 6.62 12.35 -3.68
C GLU A 69 6.98 10.89 -3.34
N ARG A 70 6.27 10.32 -2.35
CA ARG A 70 6.43 8.93 -1.93
C ARG A 70 5.13 8.37 -1.39
N ILE A 71 4.80 7.15 -1.80
CA ILE A 71 3.62 6.43 -1.34
C ILE A 71 4.06 5.18 -0.57
N LEU A 72 3.65 5.08 0.69
CA LEU A 72 3.75 3.88 1.52
C LEU A 72 2.40 3.16 1.47
N HIS A 73 2.30 2.15 0.63
CA HIS A 73 1.02 1.53 0.27
C HIS A 73 0.63 0.38 1.22
N LEU A 74 0.26 0.70 2.47
CA LEU A 74 -0.12 -0.32 3.47
C LEU A 74 -1.62 -0.67 3.51
N GLY A 75 -2.48 0.07 2.80
CA GLY A 75 -3.93 -0.16 2.79
C GLY A 75 -4.26 -1.45 2.05
N SER A 76 -4.82 -2.42 2.76
CA SER A 76 -5.09 -3.76 2.22
C SER A 76 -6.07 -4.52 3.13
N MET A 77 -6.86 -5.43 2.56
CA MET A 77 -7.56 -6.48 3.31
C MET A 77 -6.59 -7.65 3.55
N LEU A 78 -6.47 -8.12 4.80
CA LEU A 78 -5.59 -9.23 5.18
C LEU A 78 -6.14 -10.61 4.77
N SER A 79 -5.41 -11.70 5.03
CA SER A 79 -5.72 -13.06 4.56
C SER A 79 -7.13 -13.55 4.90
N ALA A 80 -7.46 -13.71 6.18
CA ALA A 80 -8.78 -14.21 6.60
C ALA A 80 -9.97 -13.39 6.06
N PRO A 81 -9.98 -12.04 6.15
CA PRO A 81 -11.07 -11.26 5.56
C PRO A 81 -11.07 -11.29 4.03
N SER A 82 -9.92 -11.50 3.39
CA SER A 82 -9.84 -11.65 1.94
C SER A 82 -10.47 -12.94 1.45
N ASP A 83 -10.23 -14.06 2.13
CA ASP A 83 -10.86 -15.33 1.77
C ASP A 83 -12.37 -15.31 2.05
N ALA A 84 -12.80 -14.61 3.10
CA ALA A 84 -14.22 -14.42 3.41
C ALA A 84 -14.96 -13.55 2.39
N ASN A 85 -14.28 -12.58 1.75
CA ASN A 85 -14.85 -11.76 0.69
C ASN A 85 -13.83 -11.48 -0.43
N PRO A 86 -13.65 -12.43 -1.37
CA PRO A 86 -12.62 -12.33 -2.39
C PRO A 86 -12.82 -11.15 -3.34
N TRP A 87 -14.08 -10.77 -3.61
CA TRP A 87 -14.38 -9.63 -4.47
C TRP A 87 -13.96 -8.30 -3.84
N ALA A 88 -14.31 -8.08 -2.57
CA ALA A 88 -13.85 -6.89 -1.86
C ALA A 88 -12.32 -6.84 -1.76
N SER A 89 -11.69 -8.00 -1.52
CA SER A 89 -10.22 -8.13 -1.53
C SER A 89 -9.64 -7.74 -2.88
N PHE A 90 -10.19 -8.25 -3.99
CA PHE A 90 -9.74 -7.88 -5.33
C PHE A 90 -9.86 -6.38 -5.59
N GLN A 91 -11.00 -5.77 -5.23
CA GLN A 91 -11.22 -4.33 -5.39
C GLN A 91 -10.21 -3.48 -4.61
N VAL A 92 -9.90 -3.84 -3.36
CA VAL A 92 -8.98 -3.05 -2.54
C VAL A 92 -7.52 -3.40 -2.81
N ASN A 93 -7.17 -4.68 -2.81
CA ASN A 93 -5.79 -5.16 -2.88
C ASN A 93 -5.22 -5.15 -4.29
N VAL A 94 -6.05 -5.34 -5.32
CA VAL A 94 -5.59 -5.40 -6.71
C VAL A 94 -5.93 -4.10 -7.43
N VAL A 95 -7.22 -3.79 -7.57
CA VAL A 95 -7.65 -2.55 -8.24
C VAL A 95 -7.11 -1.32 -7.49
N GLY A 96 -7.13 -1.34 -6.16
CA GLY A 96 -6.55 -0.27 -5.36
C GLY A 96 -5.03 -0.10 -5.54
N THR A 97 -4.27 -1.17 -5.70
CA THR A 97 -2.84 -1.06 -6.02
C THR A 97 -2.62 -0.53 -7.45
N VAL A 98 -3.44 -0.93 -8.43
CA VAL A 98 -3.43 -0.35 -9.78
C VAL A 98 -3.65 1.16 -9.69
N ASN A 99 -4.65 1.62 -8.93
CA ASN A 99 -4.93 3.04 -8.74
C ASN A 99 -3.74 3.79 -8.13
N VAL A 100 -3.05 3.21 -7.15
CA VAL A 100 -1.85 3.79 -6.55
C VAL A 100 -0.70 3.90 -7.55
N LEU A 101 -0.47 2.86 -8.34
CA LEU A 101 0.58 2.85 -9.37
C LEU A 101 0.29 3.85 -10.50
N GLU A 102 -0.96 3.94 -10.95
CA GLU A 102 -1.40 4.93 -11.93
C GLU A 102 -1.29 6.36 -11.39
N ALA A 103 -1.66 6.59 -10.13
CA ALA A 103 -1.49 7.89 -9.51
C ALA A 103 0.00 8.28 -9.44
N ALA A 104 0.87 7.34 -9.08
CA ALA A 104 2.31 7.57 -9.07
C ALA A 104 2.85 7.91 -10.47
N ARG A 105 2.38 7.19 -11.51
CA ARG A 105 2.73 7.43 -12.91
C ARG A 105 2.25 8.79 -13.42
N LEU A 106 1.00 9.15 -13.15
CA LEU A 106 0.34 10.33 -13.71
C LEU A 106 0.74 11.64 -13.03
N PHE A 107 1.07 11.59 -11.74
CA PHE A 107 1.30 12.79 -10.93
C PHE A 107 2.72 12.90 -10.37
N ASN A 108 3.67 12.14 -10.94
CA ASN A 108 5.05 12.04 -10.45
C ASN A 108 5.10 11.72 -8.95
N GLY A 109 4.30 10.73 -8.50
CA GLY A 109 4.25 10.27 -7.11
C GLY A 109 5.54 9.61 -6.59
N GLY A 110 6.61 9.64 -7.39
CA GLY A 110 7.95 9.20 -7.06
C GLY A 110 8.02 7.70 -6.75
N THR A 111 8.38 7.38 -5.51
CA THR A 111 8.60 6.00 -5.05
C THR A 111 7.33 5.41 -4.45
N VAL A 112 6.95 4.20 -4.89
CA VAL A 112 5.90 3.38 -4.28
C VAL A 112 6.55 2.24 -3.50
N VAL A 113 6.40 2.27 -2.17
CA VAL A 113 6.80 1.17 -1.29
C VAL A 113 5.58 0.31 -1.00
N PHE A 114 5.69 -0.96 -1.36
CA PHE A 114 4.61 -1.94 -1.27
C PHE A 114 4.99 -3.05 -0.27
N PRO A 115 4.42 -3.06 0.93
CA PRO A 115 4.48 -4.21 1.82
C PRO A 115 3.71 -5.36 1.18
N SER A 116 4.46 -6.35 0.74
CA SER A 116 3.97 -7.64 0.31
C SER A 116 3.90 -8.59 1.52
N THR A 117 4.08 -9.89 1.31
CA THR A 117 3.88 -10.91 2.34
C THR A 117 4.54 -12.22 1.95
N ILE A 118 4.95 -12.98 2.97
CA ILE A 118 5.30 -14.40 2.84
C ILE A 118 4.14 -15.27 2.32
N ALA A 119 2.88 -14.81 2.43
CA ALA A 119 1.73 -15.55 1.88
C ALA A 119 1.76 -15.67 0.35
N THR A 120 2.67 -14.96 -0.32
CA THR A 120 2.93 -15.14 -1.75
C THR A 120 3.65 -16.45 -2.07
N PHE A 121 4.37 -17.05 -1.11
CA PHE A 121 5.07 -18.32 -1.30
C PHE A 121 4.16 -19.53 -1.12
N GLY A 122 3.06 -19.40 -0.37
CA GLY A 122 2.17 -20.51 -0.04
C GLY A 122 2.52 -21.16 1.30
N LEU A 123 1.52 -21.79 1.93
CA LEU A 123 1.66 -22.46 3.23
C LEU A 123 2.42 -23.79 3.15
N ASP A 124 2.56 -24.31 1.94
CA ASP A 124 3.27 -25.53 1.55
C ASP A 124 4.78 -25.29 1.30
N THR A 125 5.26 -24.05 1.46
CA THR A 125 6.69 -23.76 1.40
C THR A 125 7.38 -24.28 2.66
N HIS A 126 8.11 -25.40 2.53
CA HIS A 126 8.80 -26.08 3.63
C HIS A 126 10.28 -25.69 3.78
N THR A 127 10.75 -24.70 3.02
CA THR A 127 12.12 -24.19 3.07
C THR A 127 12.13 -22.75 3.58
N VAL A 128 13.29 -22.28 4.05
CA VAL A 128 13.48 -20.85 4.29
C VAL A 128 13.35 -20.14 2.94
N ALA A 129 12.30 -19.34 2.79
CA ALA A 129 12.04 -18.62 1.55
C ALA A 129 13.00 -17.43 1.39
N ASP A 130 13.48 -17.25 0.18
CA ASP A 130 14.28 -16.10 -0.28
C ASP A 130 13.60 -15.43 -1.49
N ASP A 131 14.25 -14.40 -2.05
CA ASP A 131 13.70 -13.67 -3.20
C ASP A 131 13.65 -14.50 -4.50
N ALA A 132 14.37 -15.62 -4.57
CA ALA A 132 14.38 -16.55 -5.69
C ALA A 132 13.35 -17.69 -5.55
N THR A 133 12.78 -17.86 -4.35
CA THR A 133 11.80 -18.90 -4.05
C THR A 133 10.55 -18.69 -4.90
N VAL A 134 10.07 -19.78 -5.52
CA VAL A 134 8.89 -19.77 -6.38
C VAL A 134 7.67 -19.37 -5.56
N GLN A 135 6.91 -18.40 -6.06
CA GLN A 135 5.67 -17.97 -5.45
C GLN A 135 4.53 -18.90 -5.86
N HIS A 136 3.93 -19.58 -4.88
CA HIS A 136 2.77 -20.45 -5.05
C HIS A 136 1.66 -20.08 -4.04
N PRO A 137 1.02 -18.91 -4.19
CA PRO A 137 0.05 -18.44 -3.21
C PRO A 137 -1.19 -19.34 -3.15
N THR A 138 -1.63 -19.67 -1.94
CA THR A 138 -2.80 -20.54 -1.68
C THR A 138 -4.00 -19.80 -1.06
N THR A 139 -3.92 -18.46 -0.93
CA THR A 139 -4.96 -17.60 -0.34
C THR A 139 -5.30 -16.45 -1.27
N MET A 140 -6.51 -15.88 -1.17
CA MET A 140 -6.91 -14.74 -1.99
C MET A 140 -5.98 -13.53 -1.78
N TYR A 141 -5.57 -13.29 -0.53
CA TYR A 141 -4.60 -12.25 -0.19
C TYR A 141 -3.23 -12.50 -0.83
N GLY A 142 -2.70 -13.71 -0.73
CA GLY A 142 -1.43 -14.09 -1.34
C GLY A 142 -1.45 -13.93 -2.86
N CYS A 143 -2.53 -14.39 -3.52
CA CYS A 143 -2.71 -14.24 -4.96
C CYS A 143 -2.69 -12.77 -5.40
N GLY A 144 -3.44 -11.92 -4.68
CA GLY A 144 -3.46 -10.47 -4.95
C GLY A 144 -2.08 -9.83 -4.75
N LYS A 145 -1.36 -10.16 -3.68
CA LYS A 145 -0.02 -9.62 -3.41
C LYS A 145 1.00 -10.05 -4.45
N ALA A 146 1.00 -11.32 -4.86
CA ALA A 146 1.88 -11.83 -5.91
C ALA A 146 1.59 -11.16 -7.27
N TYR A 147 0.32 -10.97 -7.62
CA TYR A 147 -0.05 -10.19 -8.81
C TYR A 147 0.48 -8.76 -8.73
N CYS A 148 0.30 -8.07 -7.61
CA CYS A 148 0.70 -6.68 -7.44
C CYS A 148 2.23 -6.47 -7.45
N GLU A 149 3.02 -7.44 -6.99
CA GLU A 149 4.48 -7.39 -7.14
C GLU A 149 4.91 -7.42 -8.61
N ASN A 150 4.31 -8.31 -9.40
CA ASN A 150 4.59 -8.42 -10.83
C ASN A 150 4.09 -7.18 -11.58
N LEU A 151 2.93 -6.64 -11.18
CA LEU A 151 2.42 -5.38 -11.70
C LEU A 151 3.37 -4.22 -11.41
N GLY A 152 3.89 -4.10 -10.18
CA GLY A 152 4.85 -3.07 -9.83
C GLY A 152 6.16 -3.17 -10.63
N ARG A 153 6.65 -4.40 -10.90
CA ARG A 153 7.77 -4.64 -11.83
C ARG A 153 7.47 -4.17 -13.25
N PHE A 154 6.28 -4.47 -13.76
CA PHE A 154 5.83 -3.97 -15.06
C PHE A 154 5.81 -2.44 -15.11
N TYR A 155 5.23 -1.78 -14.11
CA TYR A 155 5.17 -0.31 -14.06
C TYR A 155 6.56 0.32 -13.98
N ARG A 156 7.49 -0.28 -13.22
CA ARG A 156 8.88 0.15 -13.20
C ARG A 156 9.51 0.05 -14.59
N ALA A 157 9.41 -1.12 -15.23
CA ALA A 157 10.05 -1.37 -16.52
C ALA A 157 9.45 -0.53 -17.66
N LYS A 158 8.13 -0.35 -17.66
CA LYS A 158 7.41 0.33 -18.75
C LYS A 158 7.34 1.84 -18.59
N PHE A 159 7.17 2.32 -17.36
CA PHE A 159 6.86 3.74 -17.08
C PHE A 159 7.88 4.42 -16.16
N GLY A 160 8.87 3.70 -15.64
CA GLY A 160 9.89 4.27 -14.76
C GLY A 160 9.44 4.57 -13.34
N VAL A 161 8.28 4.05 -12.89
CA VAL A 161 7.83 4.19 -11.49
C VAL A 161 8.82 3.48 -10.56
N ASP A 162 9.35 4.17 -9.54
CA ASP A 162 10.24 3.55 -8.56
C ASP A 162 9.45 2.68 -7.57
N PHE A 163 9.14 1.46 -8.00
CA PHE A 163 8.42 0.48 -7.19
C PHE A 163 9.38 -0.40 -6.38
N ARG A 164 9.06 -0.60 -5.09
CA ARG A 164 9.83 -1.44 -4.16
C ARG A 164 8.88 -2.31 -3.33
N ALA A 165 8.98 -3.62 -3.50
CA ALA A 165 8.24 -4.58 -2.68
C ALA A 165 9.09 -5.05 -1.49
N ILE A 166 8.43 -5.32 -0.36
CA ILE A 166 9.06 -5.87 0.85
C ILE A 166 8.20 -7.05 1.32
N ARG A 167 8.74 -8.26 1.39
CA ARG A 167 8.03 -9.48 1.82
C ARG A 167 8.31 -9.78 3.29
#